data_AF-A0A378N8S8-F1
#
_entry.id   AF-A0A378N8S8-F1
#
_cell.length_a   1.000
_cell.length_b   1.000
_cell.length_c   1.000
_cell.angle_alpha   90.00
_cell.angle_beta   90.00
_cell.angle_gamma   90.00
#
_symmetry.space_group_name_H-M   'P 1'
#
loop_
_entity.id
_entity.type
_entity.pdbx_description
1 polymer ?
#
loop_
_entity_poly.entity_id
_entity_poly.type
_entity_poly.pdbx_seq_one_letter_code
_entity_poly.pdbx_strand_id
1 'polypeptide(L)'
;MTTSTTKTNKYTAVNYLLYLLSKRDYSEQELRQKLKQKEYELTEIDAAIEKAQANQWQSDERFCTTFIRYRSMQGIGPRRLKQELKLKG
;
A
#
# COMPACT_ATOMS: atom_id res chain seq x y z
N MET A 1 -9.23 -7.83 -26.89
CA MET A 1 -10.58 -7.64 -26.33
C MET A 1 -10.49 -7.93 -24.84
N THR A 2 -10.53 -6.90 -23.99
CA THR A 2 -10.71 -7.05 -22.55
C THR A 2 -11.68 -5.97 -22.10
N THR A 3 -12.80 -6.44 -21.56
CA THR A 3 -13.98 -5.69 -21.16
C THR A 3 -13.69 -4.84 -19.92
N SER A 4 -13.61 -3.51 -20.07
CA SER A 4 -13.65 -2.58 -18.94
C SER A 4 -15.10 -2.44 -18.46
N THR A 5 -15.45 -3.18 -17.41
CA THR A 5 -16.71 -2.99 -16.68
C THR A 5 -16.49 -1.90 -15.64
N THR A 6 -16.62 -0.64 -16.04
CA THR A 6 -16.36 0.51 -15.16
C THR A 6 -17.51 0.66 -14.14
N LYS A 7 -17.36 0.12 -12.93
CA LYS A 7 -18.15 0.56 -11.78
C LYS A 7 -17.66 1.94 -11.37
N THR A 8 -18.56 2.92 -11.31
CA THR A 8 -18.26 4.28 -10.85
C THR A 8 -18.01 4.28 -9.35
N ASN A 9 -16.76 4.01 -8.94
CA ASN A 9 -16.34 4.21 -7.56
C ASN A 9 -16.44 5.72 -7.22
N LYS A 10 -16.97 6.07 -6.05
CA LYS A 10 -17.17 7.48 -5.62
C LYS A 10 -15.86 8.29 -5.59
N TYR A 11 -14.72 7.62 -5.49
CA TYR A 11 -13.39 8.21 -5.46
C TYR A 11 -12.47 7.48 -6.44
N THR A 12 -11.48 8.19 -6.98
CA THR A 12 -10.43 7.56 -7.80
C THR A 12 -9.54 6.67 -6.95
N ALA A 13 -8.89 5.67 -7.57
CA ALA A 13 -7.90 4.81 -6.92
C ALA A 13 -6.82 5.65 -6.19
N VAL A 14 -6.36 6.74 -6.82
CA VAL A 14 -5.40 7.70 -6.24
C VAL A 14 -5.93 8.38 -4.98
N ASN A 15 -7.16 8.88 -4.99
CA ASN A 15 -7.74 9.57 -3.82
C ASN A 15 -7.94 8.60 -2.65
N TYR A 16 -8.35 7.36 -2.94
CA TYR A 16 -8.46 6.34 -1.91
C TYR A 16 -7.09 5.92 -1.36
N LEU A 17 -6.08 5.78 -2.22
CA LEU A 17 -4.69 5.52 -1.81
C LEU A 17 -4.17 6.64 -0.89
N LEU A 18 -4.37 7.91 -1.26
CA LEU A 18 -3.99 9.06 -0.42
C LEU A 18 -4.71 9.05 0.93
N TYR A 19 -5.99 8.69 0.95
CA TYR A 19 -6.75 8.53 2.19
C TYR A 19 -6.20 7.40 3.08
N LEU A 20 -5.65 6.33 2.49
CA LEU A 20 -4.96 5.30 3.26
C LEU A 20 -3.66 5.87 3.84
N LEU A 21 -2.80 6.43 2.99
CA LEU A 21 -1.51 6.98 3.40
C LEU A 21 -1.63 8.08 4.47
N SER A 22 -2.72 8.84 4.51
CA SER A 22 -2.95 9.85 5.55
C SER A 22 -3.19 9.26 6.95
N LYS A 23 -3.59 7.98 7.06
CA LYS A 23 -3.80 7.30 8.34
C LYS A 23 -2.53 6.70 8.92
N ARG A 24 -1.68 6.14 8.04
CA ARG A 24 -0.40 5.52 8.38
C ARG A 24 0.35 5.18 7.09
N ASP A 25 1.63 4.88 7.22
CA ASP A 25 2.40 4.28 6.12
C ASP A 25 1.88 2.88 5.80
N TYR A 26 1.72 2.61 4.50
CA TYR A 26 1.37 1.30 3.96
C TYR A 26 2.45 0.84 2.98
N SER A 27 2.69 -0.47 2.95
CA SER A 27 3.47 -1.10 1.87
C SER A 27 2.74 -1.04 0.53
N GLU A 28 3.47 -1.14 -0.58
CA GLU A 28 2.87 -1.28 -1.91
C GLU A 28 1.85 -2.43 -1.94
N GLN A 29 2.21 -3.60 -1.41
CA GLN A 29 1.32 -4.76 -1.38
C GLN A 29 0.02 -4.51 -0.61
N GLU A 30 0.09 -3.86 0.55
CA GLU A 30 -1.10 -3.51 1.32
C GLU A 30 -2.00 -2.53 0.56
N LEU A 31 -1.41 -1.54 -0.13
CA LEU A 31 -2.16 -0.60 -0.96
C LEU A 31 -2.84 -1.32 -2.12
N ARG A 32 -2.13 -2.20 -2.85
CA ARG A 32 -2.68 -3.02 -3.93
C ARG A 32 -3.82 -3.90 -3.44
N GLN A 33 -3.64 -4.61 -2.32
CA GLN A 33 -4.69 -5.45 -1.74
C GLN A 33 -5.92 -4.63 -1.36
N LYS A 34 -5.75 -3.46 -0.75
CA LYS A 34 -6.86 -2.59 -0.34
C LYS A 34 -7.60 -2.00 -1.53
N LEU A 35 -6.89 -1.59 -2.58
CA LEU A 35 -7.51 -1.11 -3.81
C LEU A 35 -8.26 -2.24 -4.53
N LYS A 36 -7.69 -3.44 -4.58
CA LYS A 36 -8.35 -4.63 -5.14
C LYS A 36 -9.61 -5.02 -4.36
N GLN A 37 -9.57 -4.97 -3.03
CA GLN A 37 -10.77 -5.16 -2.18
C GLN A 37 -11.85 -4.13 -2.45
N LYS A 38 -11.47 -2.93 -2.92
CA LYS A 38 -12.39 -1.88 -3.33
C LYS A 38 -12.89 -2.00 -4.77
N GLU A 39 -12.56 -3.10 -5.44
CA GLU A 39 -12.96 -3.42 -6.81
C GLU A 39 -12.44 -2.41 -7.86
N TYR A 40 -11.28 -1.79 -7.64
CA TYR A 40 -10.61 -1.00 -8.68
C TYR A 40 -9.97 -1.92 -9.73
N GLU A 41 -9.93 -1.44 -10.98
CA GLU A 41 -9.28 -2.15 -12.08
C GLU A 41 -7.76 -2.23 -11.87
N LEU A 42 -7.13 -3.31 -12.31
CA LEU A 42 -5.69 -3.52 -12.15
C LEU A 42 -4.87 -2.36 -12.75
N THR A 43 -5.30 -1.85 -13.90
CA THR A 43 -4.66 -0.70 -14.57
C THR A 43 -4.76 0.59 -13.76
N GLU A 44 -5.88 0.83 -13.08
CA GLU A 44 -6.04 1.99 -12.19
C GLU A 44 -5.22 1.85 -10.92
N ILE A 45 -5.11 0.63 -10.40
CA ILE A 45 -4.28 0.30 -9.24
C ILE A 45 -2.80 0.57 -9.58
N ASP A 46 -2.32 0.03 -10.70
CA ASP A 46 -0.93 0.19 -11.14
C ASP A 46 -0.59 1.67 -11.33
N ALA A 47 -1.44 2.43 -12.05
CA ALA A 47 -1.24 3.86 -12.26
C ALA A 47 -1.26 4.65 -10.94
N ALA A 48 -2.11 4.28 -9.98
CA ALA A 48 -2.16 4.95 -8.67
C ALA A 48 -0.91 4.69 -7.83
N ILE A 49 -0.40 3.45 -7.85
CA ILE A 49 0.82 3.06 -7.15
C ILE A 49 2.05 3.74 -7.78
N GLU A 50 2.19 3.70 -9.10
CA GLU A 50 3.29 4.39 -9.81
C GLU A 50 3.29 5.88 -9.49
N LYS A 51 2.12 6.52 -9.50
CA LYS A 51 1.99 7.93 -9.11
C LYS A 51 2.40 8.17 -7.66
N ALA A 52 2.01 7.28 -6.74
CA ALA A 52 2.39 7.40 -5.33
C ALA A 52 3.90 7.25 -5.12
N GLN A 53 4.56 6.36 -5.86
CA GLN A 53 6.02 6.17 -5.82
C GLN A 53 6.75 7.36 -6.46
N ALA A 54 6.29 7.82 -7.62
CA ALA A 54 6.87 8.97 -8.34
C ALA A 54 6.82 10.26 -7.51
N ASN A 55 5.73 10.47 -6.74
CA ASN A 55 5.59 11.61 -5.84
C ASN A 55 6.18 11.38 -4.45
N GLN A 56 6.86 10.24 -4.22
CA GLN A 56 7.39 9.86 -2.91
C GLN A 56 6.32 9.90 -1.80
N TRP A 57 5.05 9.65 -2.12
CA TRP A 57 3.98 9.52 -1.13
C TRP A 57 4.08 8.19 -0.40
N GLN A 58 4.52 7.15 -1.12
CA GLN A 58 4.87 5.85 -0.57
C GLN A 58 6.41 5.71 -0.63
N SER A 59 7.01 5.21 0.45
CA SER A 59 8.42 4.86 0.48
C SER A 59 8.58 3.62 1.35
N ASP A 60 8.95 2.51 0.73
CA ASP A 60 9.19 1.25 1.44
C ASP A 60 10.31 1.37 2.49
N GLU A 61 11.27 2.26 2.29
CA GLU A 61 12.33 2.53 3.26
C GLU A 61 11.79 3.23 4.51
N ARG A 62 10.93 4.24 4.35
CA ARG A 62 10.24 4.89 5.47
C ARG A 62 9.30 3.92 6.17
N PHE A 63 8.56 3.12 5.41
CA PHE A 63 7.70 2.06 5.97
C PHE A 63 8.50 1.06 6.79
N CYS A 64 9.61 0.52 6.27
CA CYS A 64 10.47 -0.42 6.97
C CYS A 64 11.01 0.19 8.27
N THR A 65 11.49 1.43 8.23
CA THR A 65 12.07 2.11 9.40
C THR A 65 11.04 2.32 10.49
N THR A 66 9.85 2.83 10.16
CA THR A 66 8.75 3.04 11.10
C THR A 66 8.21 1.71 11.64
N PHE A 67 8.10 0.69 10.78
CA PHE A 67 7.61 -0.64 11.15
C PHE A 67 8.58 -1.37 12.09
N ILE A 68 9.88 -1.33 11.81
CA ILE A 68 10.93 -1.89 12.67
C ILE A 68 10.89 -1.22 14.04
N ARG A 69 10.81 0.11 14.08
CA ARG A 69 10.74 0.87 15.33
C ARG A 69 9.50 0.50 16.14
N TYR A 70 8.33 0.48 15.52
CA TYR A 70 7.06 0.10 16.15
C TYR A 70 7.10 -1.32 16.72
N ARG A 71 7.59 -2.30 15.94
CA ARG A 71 7.65 -3.70 16.38
C ARG A 71 8.75 -3.96 17.42
N SER A 72 9.86 -3.24 17.36
CA SER A 72 10.89 -3.28 18.40
C SER A 72 10.35 -2.79 19.75
N MET A 73 9.47 -1.78 19.75
CA MET A 73 8.80 -1.31 20.98
C MET A 73 7.80 -2.33 21.55
N GLN A 74 7.28 -3.23 20.71
CA GLN A 74 6.38 -4.33 21.12
C GLN A 74 7.15 -5.59 21.58
N GLY A 75 8.48 -5.52 21.72
CA GLY A 75 9.31 -6.65 22.13
C GLY A 75 9.46 -7.76 21.09
N ILE A 76 9.14 -7.49 19.82
CA ILE A 76 9.28 -8.48 18.75
C ILE A 76 10.74 -8.62 18.36
N GLY A 77 11.29 -9.81 18.56
CA GLY A 77 12.67 -10.13 18.18
C GLY A 77 12.94 -9.99 16.68
N PRO A 78 14.18 -9.66 16.28
CA PRO A 78 14.55 -9.31 14.91
C PRO A 78 14.28 -10.42 13.89
N ARG A 79 14.28 -11.69 14.31
CA ARG A 79 14.00 -12.85 13.46
C ARG A 79 12.55 -12.88 12.98
N ARG A 80 11.59 -12.64 13.89
CA ARG A 80 10.16 -12.53 13.55
C ARG A 80 9.89 -11.29 12.71
N LEU A 81 10.54 -10.18 13.05
CA LEU A 81 10.42 -8.93 12.30
C LEU A 81 10.86 -9.08 10.83
N LYS A 82 11.98 -9.77 10.59
CA LYS A 82 12.45 -10.09 9.23
C LYS A 82 11.44 -10.92 8.45
N GLN A 83 10.78 -11.88 9.12
CA GLN A 83 9.78 -12.73 8.49
C GLN A 83 8.50 -11.94 8.16
N GLU A 84 8.04 -11.06 9.05
CA GLU A 84 6.90 -10.18 8.79
C GLU A 84 7.19 -9.16 7.68
N LEU A 85 8.40 -8.60 7.63
CA LEU A 85 8.83 -7.72 6.54
C LEU A 85 8.80 -8.45 5.21
N LYS A 86 9.27 -9.71 5.16
CA LYS A 86 9.25 -10.53 3.95
C LYS A 86 7.82 -10.88 3.47
N LEU A 87 6.84 -10.88 4.38
CA LEU A 87 5.43 -11.11 4.05
C LEU A 87 4.67 -9.83 3.68
N LYS A 88 5.24 -8.66 3.98
CA LYS A 88 4.65 -7.34 3.72
C LYS A 88 5.27 -6.63 2.50
N GLY A 89 6.40 -7.13 2.01
CA GLY A 89 7.10 -6.65 0.81
C GLY A 89 6.61 -7.38 -0.42
#